data_AF-A0A9E3H5T1-F1
#
_entry.id   AF-A0A9E3H5T1-F1
#
_cell.length_a   1.000
_cell.length_b   1.000
_cell.length_c   1.000
_cell.angle_alpha   90.00
_cell.angle_beta   90.00
_cell.angle_gamma   90.00
#
_symmetry.space_group_name_H-M   'P 1'
#
loop_
_entity.id
_entity.type
_entity.pdbx_description
1 polymer ?
#
loop_
_entity_poly.entity_id
_entity_poly.type
_entity_poly.pdbx_seq_one_letter_code
_entity_poly.pdbx_strand_id
1 'polypeptide(L)' 'MYSKEKEEFFHTELVKYGVDYQRAAKVALILASGTPDELLSEKEIQLAEEVCKEWLRQHQRYKRLTSNLREYKRF' A
#
# COMPACT_ATOMS: atom_id res chain seq x y z
N MET A 1 -12.14 2.20 14.72
CA MET A 1 -12.49 3.63 14.63
C MET A 1 -11.71 4.19 13.47
N TYR A 2 -12.43 4.77 12.50
CA TYR A 2 -11.83 5.36 11.31
C TYR A 2 -10.84 6.48 11.67
N SER A 3 -9.72 6.56 10.94
CA SER A 3 -8.69 7.59 11.12
C SER A 3 -8.29 8.20 9.79
N LYS A 4 -8.56 9.49 9.62
CA LYS A 4 -8.20 10.25 8.42
C LYS A 4 -6.68 10.29 8.20
N GLU A 5 -5.90 10.42 9.28
CA GLU A 5 -4.43 10.38 9.21
C GLU A 5 -3.92 9.03 8.68
N LYS A 6 -4.54 7.91 9.10
CA LYS A 6 -4.21 6.59 8.55
C LYS A 6 -4.60 6.45 7.09
N GLU A 7 -5.76 6.97 6.69
CA GLU A 7 -6.18 6.95 5.29
C GLU A 7 -5.18 7.72 4.42
N GLU A 8 -4.81 8.94 4.81
CA GLU A 8 -3.85 9.76 4.07
C GLU A 8 -2.48 9.08 3.99
N PHE A 9 -2.03 8.46 5.08
CA PHE A 9 -0.80 7.69 5.12
C PHE A 9 -0.83 6.50 4.13
N PHE A 10 -1.87 5.66 4.19
CA PHE A 10 -1.98 4.50 3.31
C PHE A 10 -2.10 4.92 1.85
N HIS A 11 -2.93 5.92 1.56
CA HIS A 11 -3.10 6.44 0.20
C HIS A 11 -1.76 6.93 -0.37
N THR A 12 -1.01 7.71 0.41
CA THR A 12 0.29 8.24 0.01
C THR A 12 1.29 7.12 -0.27
N GLU A 13 1.41 6.14 0.63
CA GLU A 13 2.34 5.02 0.43
C GLU A 13 1.93 4.16 -0.78
N LEU A 14 0.64 3.89 -0.99
CA LEU A 14 0.16 3.12 -2.14
C LEU A 14 0.52 3.82 -3.46
N VAL A 15 0.19 5.11 -3.59
CA VAL A 15 0.47 5.91 -4.80
C VAL A 15 1.97 6.05 -5.05
N LYS A 16 2.75 6.31 -4.00
CA LYS A 16 4.21 6.48 -4.08
C LYS A 16 4.92 5.27 -4.69
N TYR A 17 4.40 4.06 -4.47
CA TYR A 17 4.96 2.84 -5.05
C TYR A 17 4.19 2.37 -6.30
N GLY A 18 3.41 3.25 -6.93
CA GLY A 18 2.88 3.06 -8.28
C GLY A 18 1.54 2.34 -8.37
N VAL A 19 0.81 2.19 -7.26
CA VAL A 19 -0.58 1.74 -7.32
C VAL A 19 -1.44 2.84 -7.95
N ASP A 20 -2.38 2.46 -8.80
CA ASP A 20 -3.37 3.38 -9.37
C ASP A 20 -4.07 4.22 -8.30
N TYR A 21 -4.22 5.52 -8.56
CA TYR A 21 -4.72 6.50 -7.60
C TYR A 21 -6.13 6.14 -7.08
N GLN A 22 -7.04 5.72 -7.95
CA GLN A 22 -8.42 5.40 -7.57
C GLN A 22 -8.48 4.11 -6.75
N ARG A 23 -7.68 3.10 -7.10
CA ARG A 23 -7.56 1.86 -6.32
C ARG A 23 -6.91 2.13 -4.96
N ALA A 24 -5.87 2.96 -4.92
CA ALA A 24 -5.21 3.37 -3.70
C ALA A 24 -6.17 4.08 -2.74
N ALA A 25 -7.01 4.99 -3.24
CA ALA A 25 -7.97 5.72 -2.40
C ALA A 25 -8.98 4.78 -1.75
N LYS A 26 -9.54 3.83 -2.52
CA LYS A 26 -10.49 2.84 -2.01
C LYS A 26 -9.87 1.95 -0.93
N VAL A 27 -8.68 1.43 -1.18
CA VAL A 27 -8.00 0.53 -0.23
C VAL A 27 -7.51 1.28 1.01
N ALA A 28 -7.07 2.53 0.86
CA ALA A 28 -6.71 3.37 2.00
C ALA A 28 -7.88 3.56 2.96
N LEU A 29 -9.09 3.78 2.44
CA LEU A 29 -10.31 3.90 3.25
C LEU A 29 -10.65 2.58 3.95
N ILE A 30 -10.54 1.45 3.25
CA ILE A 30 -10.73 0.10 3.83
C ILE A 30 -9.75 -0.11 5.00
N LEU A 31 -8.45 0.11 4.78
CA LEU A 31 -7.42 -0.09 5.81
C LEU A 31 -7.56 0.90 6.98
N ALA A 32 -7.96 2.13 6.71
CA ALA A 32 -8.13 3.17 7.72
C ALA A 32 -9.39 2.97 8.59
N SER A 33 -10.40 2.27 8.07
CA SER A 33 -11.60 1.93 8.83
C SER A 33 -11.29 1.05 10.04
N GLY A 34 -10.25 0.21 9.92
CA GLY A 34 -9.91 -0.82 10.91
C GLY A 34 -11.01 -1.87 11.06
N THR A 35 -11.89 -1.98 10.07
CA THR A 35 -12.90 -3.04 10.00
C THR A 35 -12.19 -4.39 9.86
N PRO A 36 -12.45 -5.35 10.76
CA PRO A 36 -11.96 -6.72 10.62
C PRO A 36 -12.39 -7.34 9.29
N ASP A 37 -11.54 -8.21 8.73
CA ASP A 37 -11.81 -8.84 7.43
C ASP A 37 -13.14 -9.63 7.43
N GLU A 38 -13.58 -10.18 8.57
CA GLU A 38 -14.86 -10.91 8.65
C GLU A 38 -16.09 -10.03 8.43
N LEU A 39 -15.94 -8.71 8.50
CA LEU A 39 -17.00 -7.72 8.30
C LEU A 39 -16.89 -6.99 6.96
N LEU A 40 -15.84 -7.25 6.18
CA LEU A 40 -15.67 -6.74 4.83
C LEU A 40 -16.40 -7.63 3.82
N SER A 41 -16.85 -7.04 2.72
CA SER A 41 -17.33 -7.83 1.59
C SER A 41 -16.16 -8.54 0.91
N GLU A 42 -16.44 -9.69 0.28
CA GLU A 42 -15.43 -10.46 -0.48
C GLU A 42 -14.73 -9.60 -1.54
N LYS A 43 -15.46 -8.66 -2.16
CA LYS A 43 -14.90 -7.71 -3.14
C LYS A 43 -13.92 -6.71 -2.51
N GLU A 44 -14.19 -6.24 -1.29
CA GLU A 44 -13.29 -5.34 -0.57
C GLU A 44 -12.03 -6.06 -0.14
N ILE A 45 -12.17 -7.29 0.38
CA ILE A 45 -11.03 -8.16 0.74
C ILE A 45 -10.16 -8.40 -0.49
N GLN A 46 -10.75 -8.84 -1.60
CA GLN A 46 -10.02 -9.11 -2.83
C GLN A 46 -9.29 -7.87 -3.34
N LEU A 47 -9.97 -6.71 -3.35
CA LEU A 47 -9.35 -5.46 -3.80
C LEU A 47 -8.18 -5.05 -2.90
N ALA A 48 -8.34 -5.13 -1.58
CA ALA A 48 -7.30 -4.82 -0.62
C ALA A 48 -6.09 -5.76 -0.77
N GLU A 49 -6.33 -7.06 -0.93
CA GLU A 49 -5.28 -8.04 -1.16
C GLU A 49 -4.49 -7.76 -2.44
N GLU A 50 -5.17 -7.53 -3.55
CA GLU A 50 -4.53 -7.28 -4.85
C GLU A 50 -3.64 -6.05 -4.79
N VAL A 51 -4.16 -4.95 -4.22
CA VAL A 51 -3.42 -3.69 -4.08
C VAL A 51 -2.24 -3.83 -3.12
N CYS A 52 -2.42 -4.50 -1.98
CA CYS A 52 -1.32 -4.74 -1.03
C CYS A 52 -0.23 -5.64 -1.63
N LYS A 53 -0.58 -6.67 -2.39
CA LYS A 53 0.37 -7.53 -3.12
C LYS A 53 1.14 -6.73 -4.18
N GLU A 54 0.45 -5.86 -4.92
CA GLU A 54 1.06 -4.97 -5.91
C GLU A 54 2.06 -4.01 -5.25
N TRP A 55 1.63 -3.31 -4.20
CA TRP A 55 2.48 -2.41 -3.43
C TRP A 55 3.71 -3.11 -2.88
N LEU A 56 3.55 -4.30 -2.28
CA LEU A 56 4.66 -5.06 -1.70
C LEU A 56 5.73 -5.39 -2.75
N ARG A 57 5.32 -5.81 -3.95
CA ARG A 57 6.25 -6.12 -5.05
C ARG A 57 7.06 -4.88 -5.45
N GLN A 58 6.40 -3.72 -5.59
CA GLN A 58 7.07 -2.49 -5.98
C GLN A 58 7.96 -1.93 -4.87
N HIS A 59 7.50 -1.97 -3.63
CA HIS A 59 8.28 -1.57 -2.46
C HIS A 59 9.56 -2.41 -2.31
N GLN A 60 9.46 -3.74 -2.45
CA GLN A 60 10.62 -4.63 -2.44
C GLN A 60 11.60 -4.33 -3.58
N ARG A 61 11.08 -4.05 -4.78
CA ARG A 61 11.92 -3.66 -5.93
C ARG A 61 12.67 -2.37 -5.64
N TYR A 62 12.00 -1.34 -5.13
CA TYR A 62 12.62 -0.08 -4.73
C TYR A 62 13.68 -0.28 -3.64
N LYS A 63 13.38 -1.07 -2.61
CA LYS A 63 14.33 -1.38 -1.53
C LYS A 63 15.60 -2.06 -2.06
N ARG A 64 15.49 -3.01 -2.99
CA ARG A 64 16.65 -3.65 -3.62
C ARG A 64 17.48 -2.66 -4.42
N LEU A 65 16.84 -1.81 -5.24
CA LEU A 65 17.54 -0.79 -6.03
C LEU A 65 18.30 0.20 -5.16
N THR A 66 17.67 0.67 -4.08
CA THR A 66 18.29 1.62 -3.16
C THR A 66 19.42 1.00 -2.34
N SER A 67 19.31 -0.27 -1.93
CA SER A 67 20.41 -1.00 -1.29
C SER A 67 21.61 -1.12 -2.22
N ASN A 68 21.39 -1.60 -3.45
CA ASN A 68 22.45 -1.77 -4.45
C ASN A 68 23.14 -0.44 -4.80
N LEU A 69 22.38 0.66 -4.92
CA LEU A 69 22.94 1.99 -5.15
C LEU A 69 23.76 2.50 -3.98
N ARG A 70 23.36 2.18 -2.74
CA ARG A 70 24.10 2.57 -1.53
C ARG A 70 25.41 1.82 -1.41
N GLU A 71 25.43 0.55 -1.81
CA GLU A 71 26.64 -0.26 -1.89
C GLU A 71 27.59 0.25 -2.99
N TYR A 72 27.06 0.58 -4.17
CA TYR A 72 27.86 1.16 -5.26
C TYR A 72 28.55 2.48 -4.89
N LYS A 73 27.87 3.37 -4.16
CA LYS A 73 28.44 4.66 -3.71
C LYS A 73 29.48 4.56 -2.58
N ARG A 74 29.69 3.37 -2.01
CA ARG A 74 30.69 3.15 -0.94
C ARG A 74 32.04 2.66 -1.48
N PHE A 75 32.10 2.32 -2.77
CA PHE A 75 33.34 2.08 -3.51
C PHE A 75 33.72 3.33 -4.31
#